data_AF-A0ABD4A4S4-F1
#
_entry.id   AF-A0ABD4A4S4-F1
#
_cell.length_a   1.000
_cell.length_b   1.000
_cell.length_c   1.000
_cell.angle_alpha   90.00
_cell.angle_beta   90.00
_cell.angle_gamma   90.00
#
_symmetry.space_group_name_H-M   'P 1'
#
loop_
_entity.id
_entity.type
_entity.pdbx_description
1 polymer ?
#
loop_
_entity_poly.entity_id
_entity_poly.type
_entity_poly.pdbx_seq_one_letter_code
_entity_poly.pdbx_strand_id
1 'polypeptide(L)'
;MFKLYLDPGHGRMDPGAIGNGIQEKEITLNISHSIRNLLENHYEGLQIKMSRTADITRSLKERTDDANAFGTGAKGWICGRSGSQCGVNS
;
A
#
# COMPACT_ATOMS: atom_id res chain seq x y z
N MET A 1 -17.03 -3.20 -11.35
CA MET A 1 -16.46 -2.82 -10.05
C MET A 1 -14.95 -2.86 -10.16
N PHE A 2 -14.27 -1.74 -9.99
CA PHE A 2 -12.81 -1.69 -10.04
C PHE A 2 -12.24 -1.85 -8.63
N LYS A 3 -11.16 -2.62 -8.50
CA LYS A 3 -10.52 -2.91 -7.21
C LYS A 3 -9.10 -2.36 -7.20
N LEU A 4 -8.79 -1.53 -6.21
CA LEU A 4 -7.46 -0.95 -6.01
C LEU A 4 -6.88 -1.44 -4.69
N TYR A 5 -5.67 -1.98 -4.72
CA TYR A 5 -4.93 -2.38 -3.53
C TYR A 5 -3.73 -1.46 -3.35
N LEU A 6 -3.63 -0.80 -2.20
CA LEU A 6 -2.54 0.10 -1.82
C LEU A 6 -1.65 -0.60 -0.78
N ASP A 7 -0.35 -0.62 -1.02
CA ASP A 7 0.60 -1.26 -0.12
C ASP A 7 1.62 -0.25 0.43
N PRO A 8 1.29 0.48 1.53
CA PRO A 8 2.28 1.36 2.16
C PRO A 8 3.45 0.53 2.73
N GLY A 9 4.65 0.76 2.18
CA GLY A 9 5.89 0.07 2.54
C GLY A 9 6.26 0.17 4.03
N HIS A 10 7.17 -0.69 4.48
CA HIS A 10 7.75 -0.65 5.83
C HIS A 10 6.72 -0.80 6.97
N GLY A 11 7.09 -0.41 8.19
CA GLY A 11 6.21 -0.38 9.36
C GLY A 11 6.90 -0.80 10.65
N ARG A 12 6.49 -0.18 11.76
CA ARG A 12 6.98 -0.38 13.12
C ARG A 12 8.51 -0.20 13.21
N MET A 13 9.24 -1.31 13.39
CA MET A 13 10.70 -1.35 13.58
C MET A 13 11.47 -1.16 12.28
N ASP A 14 10.81 -1.28 11.13
CA ASP A 14 11.37 -0.95 9.83
C ASP A 14 10.93 0.47 9.46
N PRO A 15 11.80 1.49 9.64
CA PRO A 15 11.49 2.88 9.27
C PRO A 15 11.58 3.13 7.76
N GLY A 16 12.20 2.20 7.01
CA GLY A 16 12.64 2.43 5.64
C GLY A 16 13.76 3.46 5.57
N ALA A 17 13.82 4.20 4.46
CA ALA A 17 14.76 5.31 4.33
C ALA A 17 14.48 6.40 5.38
N ILE A 18 15.55 6.93 5.97
CA ILE A 18 15.50 8.07 6.90
C ILE A 18 16.29 9.21 6.29
N GLY A 19 15.66 10.38 6.18
CA GLY A 19 16.29 11.59 5.67
C GLY A 19 15.66 12.83 6.31
N ASN A 20 16.47 13.78 6.76
CA ASN A 20 16.00 15.03 7.39
C ASN A 20 15.03 14.80 8.56
N GLY A 21 15.20 13.72 9.31
CA GLY A 21 14.33 13.35 10.44
C GLY A 21 12.99 12.72 10.05
N ILE A 22 12.75 12.49 8.76
CA ILE A 22 11.51 11.88 8.24
C ILE A 22 11.75 10.41 7.92
N GLN A 23 10.77 9.56 8.25
CA GLN A 23 10.81 8.11 8.02
C GLN A 23 9.89 7.74 6.84
N GLU A 24 10.40 6.94 5.91
CA GLU A 24 9.65 6.47 4.74
C GLU A 24 8.32 5.78 5.12
N LYS A 25 8.30 5.04 6.23
CA LYS A 25 7.07 4.37 6.73
C LYS A 25 5.91 5.34 7.02
N GLU A 26 6.22 6.56 7.46
CA GLU A 26 5.22 7.57 7.82
C GLU A 26 4.71 8.26 6.55
N ILE A 27 5.62 8.62 5.64
CA ILE A 27 5.28 9.21 4.34
C ILE A 27 4.38 8.25 3.55
N THR A 28 4.80 6.99 3.41
CA THR A 28 4.06 5.98 2.63
C THR A 28 2.67 5.73 3.19
N LEU A 29 2.51 5.67 4.52
CA LEU A 29 1.20 5.51 5.17
C LEU A 29 0.30 6.72 4.91
N ASN A 30 0.83 7.93 5.12
CA ASN A 30 0.07 9.17 4.96
C ASN A 30 -0.38 9.39 3.51
N ILE A 31 0.52 9.19 2.54
CA ILE A 31 0.19 9.29 1.12
C ILE A 31 -0.90 8.27 0.75
N SER A 32 -0.79 7.03 1.23
CA SER A 32 -1.77 5.99 0.92
C SER A 32 -3.16 6.31 1.49
N HIS A 33 -3.23 6.88 2.69
CA HIS A 33 -4.50 7.37 3.25
C HIS A 33 -5.08 8.51 2.43
N SER A 34 -4.25 9.47 2.01
CA SER A 34 -4.70 10.59 1.17
C SER A 34 -5.24 10.11 -0.18
N ILE A 35 -4.55 9.18 -0.84
CA ILE A 35 -5.00 8.58 -2.10
C ILE A 35 -6.33 7.85 -1.90
N ARG A 36 -6.45 7.01 -0.86
CA ARG A 36 -7.69 6.30 -0.56
C ARG A 36 -8.85 7.27 -0.39
N ASN A 37 -8.70 8.25 0.50
CA ASN A 37 -9.76 9.20 0.83
C ASN A 37 -10.15 10.04 -0.40
N LEU A 38 -9.18 10.48 -1.20
CA LEU A 38 -9.45 11.22 -2.43
C LEU A 38 -10.24 10.37 -3.42
N LEU A 39 -9.81 9.12 -3.65
CA LEU A 39 -10.48 8.26 -4.62
C LEU A 39 -11.89 7.84 -4.16
N GLU A 40 -12.07 7.53 -2.89
CA GLU A 40 -13.38 7.21 -2.30
C GLU A 40 -14.36 8.40 -2.37
N ASN A 41 -13.86 9.63 -2.26
CA ASN A 41 -14.70 10.83 -2.31
C ASN A 41 -15.08 11.27 -3.74
N HIS A 42 -14.27 10.91 -4.75
CA HIS A 42 -14.43 11.42 -6.12
C HIS A 42 -14.90 10.38 -7.13
N TYR A 43 -14.83 9.08 -6.81
CA TYR A 43 -15.15 8.01 -7.76
C TYR A 43 -16.10 6.98 -7.14
N GLU A 44 -17.18 6.69 -7.86
CA GLU A 44 -18.08 5.58 -7.54
C GLU A 44 -17.62 4.28 -8.23
N GLY A 45 -18.06 3.13 -7.69
CA GLY A 45 -17.73 1.81 -8.26
C GLY A 45 -16.27 1.37 -8.05
N LEU A 46 -15.58 2.01 -7.12
CA LEU A 46 -14.22 1.71 -6.69
C LEU A 46 -14.22 1.03 -5.31
N GLN A 47 -13.49 -0.07 -5.18
CA GLN A 47 -13.25 -0.72 -3.90
C GLN A 47 -11.76 -0.65 -3.59
N ILE A 48 -11.39 0.05 -2.51
CA ILE A 48 -9.99 0.24 -2.12
C ILE A 48 -9.68 -0.61 -0.89
N LYS A 49 -8.52 -1.28 -0.89
CA LYS A 49 -7.97 -1.98 0.28
C LYS A 49 -6.52 -1.57 0.49
N MET A 50 -6.09 -1.50 1.73
CA MET A 50 -4.72 -1.18 2.10
C MET A 50 -4.08 -2.37 2.84
N SER A 51 -2.81 -2.67 2.60
CA SER A 51 -2.09 -3.76 3.32
C SER A 51 -1.93 -3.48 4.82
N ARG A 52 -1.80 -2.20 5.18
CA ARG A 52 -1.84 -1.67 6.55
C ARG A 52 -2.49 -0.30 6.57
N THR A 53 -3.20 0.01 7.65
CA THR A 53 -3.81 1.32 7.93
C THR A 53 -3.27 1.96 9.21
N ALA A 54 -2.23 1.36 9.78
CA ALA A 54 -1.55 1.79 10.99
C ALA A 54 -0.04 1.48 10.89
N ASP A 55 0.73 1.92 11.88
CA ASP A 55 2.17 1.62 11.96
C ASP A 55 2.42 0.17 12.44
N ILE A 56 2.17 -0.77 11.55
CA ILE A 56 2.38 -2.22 11.77
C ILE A 56 3.27 -2.80 10.69
N THR A 57 4.07 -3.81 11.05
CA THR A 57 4.85 -4.58 10.08
C THR A 57 3.97 -5.65 9.43
N ARG A 58 4.05 -5.75 8.11
CA ARG A 58 3.49 -6.83 7.30
C ARG A 58 4.62 -7.43 6.45
N SER A 59 4.74 -8.75 6.45
CA SER A 59 5.69 -9.45 5.55
C SER A 59 5.27 -9.29 4.10
N LEU A 60 6.24 -9.43 3.18
CA LEU A 60 5.98 -9.39 1.74
C LEU A 60 4.93 -10.42 1.32
N LYS A 61 5.02 -11.64 1.87
CA LYS A 61 4.09 -12.72 1.57
C LYS A 61 2.66 -12.36 1.99
N GLU A 62 2.48 -11.84 3.21
CA GLU A 62 1.15 -11.40 3.67
C GLU A 62 0.57 -10.30 2.77
N ARG A 63 1.40 -9.34 2.33
CA ARG A 63 0.96 -8.26 1.44
C ARG A 63 0.48 -8.80 0.09
N THR A 64 1.25 -9.71 -0.51
CA THR A 64 0.92 -10.33 -1.80
C THR A 64 -0.27 -11.27 -1.71
N ASP A 65 -0.35 -12.11 -0.66
CA ASP A 65 -1.49 -13.01 -0.44
C ASP A 65 -2.79 -12.23 -0.26
N ASP A 66 -2.75 -11.13 0.52
CA ASP A 66 -3.92 -10.29 0.77
C ASP A 66 -4.38 -9.53 -0.49
N ALA A 67 -3.43 -9.08 -1.33
CA ALA A 67 -3.72 -8.48 -2.63
C ALA A 67 -4.35 -9.48 -3.61
N ASN A 68 -3.80 -10.69 -3.69
CA ASN A 68 -4.31 -11.76 -4.54
C ASN A 68 -5.72 -12.19 -4.09
N ALA A 69 -5.93 -12.35 -2.78
CA ALA A 69 -7.24 -12.68 -2.20
C ALA A 69 -8.29 -11.59 -2.43
N PHE A 70 -7.88 -10.32 -2.51
CA PHE A 70 -8.79 -9.24 -2.83
C PHE A 70 -9.31 -9.32 -4.29
N GLY A 71 -8.60 -10.02 -5.18
CA GLY A 71 -9.03 -10.31 -6.55
C GLY A 71 -8.89 -9.09 -7.46
N THR A 72 -7.79 -8.35 -7.36
CA THR A 72 -7.53 -7.17 -8.19
C THR A 72 -7.24 -7.57 -9.64
N GLY A 73 -8.28 -7.62 -10.48
CA GLY A 73 -8.16 -7.77 -11.93
C GLY A 73 -7.54 -6.56 -12.65
N ALA A 74 -7.16 -5.51 -11.92
CA ALA A 74 -6.44 -4.36 -12.45
C ALA A 74 -5.23 -4.05 -11.56
N LYS A 75 -4.04 -4.16 -12.15
CA LYS A 75 -2.74 -3.61 -11.74
C LYS A 75 -2.73 -2.90 -10.36
N GLY A 76 -2.48 -3.66 -9.30
CA GLY A 76 -2.26 -3.13 -7.96
C GLY A 76 -0.99 -2.27 -7.93
N TRP A 77 -1.13 -1.00 -7.56
CA TRP A 77 0.00 -0.10 -7.31
C TRP A 77 0.57 -0.40 -5.92
N ILE A 78 1.60 -1.23 -5.88
CA ILE A 78 2.47 -1.43 -4.71
C ILE A 78 3.48 -0.27 -4.73
N CYS A 79 3.41 0.63 -3.75
CA CYS A 79 4.37 1.73 -3.61
C CYS A 79 5.00 1.67 -2.22
N GLY A 80 6.26 1.24 -2.16
CA GLY A 80 6.95 1.21 -0.88
C GLY A 80 8.40 0.73 -0.87
N ARG A 81 9.14 0.80 -1.98
CA ARG A 81 10.61 0.73 -1.94
C ARG A 81 11.22 1.54 -3.06
N SER A 82 12.32 2.21 -2.75
CA SER A 82 13.26 2.77 -3.71
C SER A 82 14.01 1.72 -4.58
N GLY A 83 13.51 0.48 -4.75
CA GLY A 83 14.30 -0.48 -5.54
C GLY A 83 13.84 -1.92 -5.81
N SER A 84 12.82 -2.53 -5.21
CA SER A 84 12.39 -3.87 -5.67
C SER A 84 11.15 -4.45 -5.00
N GLN A 85 10.39 -5.18 -5.82
CA GLN A 85 9.25 -6.07 -5.54
C GLN A 85 7.86 -5.42 -5.49
N CYS A 86 7.49 -4.86 -6.64
CA CYS A 86 6.09 -4.85 -7.09
C CYS A 86 5.81 -6.19 -7.76
N GLY A 87 5.23 -7.16 -7.04
CA GLY A 87 4.91 -8.48 -7.58
C GLY A 87 3.47 -8.84 -7.28
N VAL A 88 2.61 -8.79 -8.29
CA VAL A 88 1.38 -9.60 -8.35
C VAL A 88 1.75 -10.84 -9.17
N ASN A 89 1.48 -12.03 -8.66
CA ASN A 89 1.53 -13.22 -9.51
C ASN A 89 0.30 -13.14 -10.41
N SER A 90 0.55 -12.95 -11.70
CA SER A 90 -0.42 -13.14 -12.79
C SER A 90 -0.87 -14.60 -12.88
#